data_AF-A0A139QLJ0-F1
#
_entry.id   AF-A0A139QLJ0-F1
#
_cell.length_a   1.000
_cell.length_b   1.000
_cell.length_c   1.000
_cell.angle_alpha   90.00
_cell.angle_beta   90.00
_cell.angle_gamma   90.00
#
_symmetry.space_group_name_H-M   'P 1'
#
loop_
_entity.id
_entity.type
_entity.pdbx_description
1 polymer ?
#
loop_
_entity_poly.entity_id
_entity_poly.type
_entity_poly.pdbx_seq_one_letter_code
_entity_poly.pdbx_strand_id
1 'polypeptide(L)'
;MKQQKTFIVLRDKKTGYFLSAYKNRTGRLAYEASWVECVNDALIIPEDRLIKEENIYKGMARIFEAELIRVKAEFLIETLDEKEPNEPLQNVDDINKEKFLRSLVEGIFGGE
;
A
#
# COMPACT_ATOMS: atom_id res chain seq x y z
N MET A 1 1.85 -5.08 -17.61
CA MET A 1 0.61 -4.39 -17.18
C MET A 1 0.93 -3.09 -16.45
N LYS A 2 0.20 -2.00 -16.74
CA LYS A 2 0.31 -0.73 -16.02
C LYS A 2 -0.86 -0.53 -15.06
N GLN A 3 -0.59 -0.04 -13.86
CA GLN A 3 -1.61 0.36 -12.89
C GLN A 3 -1.32 1.75 -12.36
N GLN A 4 -2.37 2.53 -12.11
CA GLN A 4 -2.25 3.87 -11.54
C GLN A 4 -3.05 3.95 -10.25
N LYS A 5 -2.48 4.61 -9.24
CA LYS A 5 -3.15 4.86 -7.96
C LYS A 5 -2.97 6.32 -7.55
N THR A 6 -4.05 6.95 -7.13
CA THR A 6 -4.01 8.28 -6.51
C THR A 6 -4.44 8.16 -5.06
N PHE A 7 -3.68 8.79 -4.17
CA PHE A 7 -3.99 8.80 -2.75
C PHE A 7 -3.37 10.01 -2.05
N ILE A 8 -3.80 10.28 -0.82
CA ILE A 8 -3.27 11.38 -0.02
C ILE A 8 -2.39 10.83 1.10
N VAL A 9 -1.32 11.55 1.42
CA VAL A 9 -0.44 11.28 2.57
C VAL A 9 -0.21 12.56 3.36
N LEU A 10 0.26 12.41 4.60
CA LEU A 10 0.75 13.51 5.41
C LEU A 10 2.29 13.53 5.36
N ARG A 11 2.89 14.66 5.03
CA ARG A 11 4.35 14.83 4.93
C ARG A 11 4.83 15.89 5.92
N ASP A 12 5.80 15.54 6.75
CA ASP A 12 6.45 16.47 7.67
C ASP A 12 7.23 17.53 6.88
N LYS A 13 6.98 18.83 7.16
CA LYS A 13 7.57 19.92 6.37
C LYS A 13 9.07 20.10 6.59
N LYS A 14 9.60 19.62 7.72
CA LYS A 14 11.00 19.84 8.12
C LYS A 14 11.94 18.76 7.59
N THR A 15 11.55 17.51 7.77
CA THR A 15 12.30 16.31 7.37
C THR A 15 11.93 15.83 5.98
N GLY A 16 10.70 16.13 5.54
CA GLY A 16 10.15 15.62 4.30
C GLY A 16 9.64 14.18 4.37
N TYR A 17 9.68 13.55 5.56
CA TYR A 17 9.20 12.20 5.78
C TYR A 17 7.67 12.13 5.82
N PHE A 18 7.14 10.95 5.59
CA PHE A 18 5.71 10.67 5.53
C PHE A 18 5.23 10.01 6.82
N LEU A 19 4.04 10.38 7.29
CA LEU A 19 3.43 9.77 8.46
C LEU A 19 3.14 8.30 8.15
N SER A 20 3.67 7.35 8.92
CA SER A 20 3.40 5.91 8.76
C SER A 20 2.40 5.38 9.77
N ALA A 21 2.39 5.96 10.98
CA ALA A 21 1.46 5.57 12.03
C ALA A 21 1.16 6.73 12.97
N TYR A 22 -0.07 6.74 13.49
CA TYR A 22 -0.50 7.66 14.55
C TYR A 22 -1.33 6.93 15.59
N LYS A 23 -1.08 7.21 16.86
CA LYS A 23 -1.85 6.65 17.98
C LYS A 23 -2.09 7.70 19.06
N ASN A 24 -3.36 7.88 19.43
CA ASN A 24 -3.74 8.60 20.64
C ASN A 24 -3.34 7.79 21.88
N ARG A 25 -2.70 8.43 22.86
CA ARG A 25 -2.46 7.79 24.16
C ARG A 25 -3.73 7.89 25.01
N THR A 26 -4.28 6.74 25.40
CA THR A 26 -5.51 6.68 26.20
C THR A 26 -5.35 7.44 27.52
N GLY A 27 -6.32 8.30 27.85
CA GLY A 27 -6.34 9.07 29.09
C GLY A 27 -5.35 10.24 29.16
N ARG A 28 -4.70 10.61 28.04
CA ARG A 28 -3.78 11.75 27.96
C ARG A 28 -4.03 12.54 26.68
N LEU A 29 -3.84 13.86 26.73
CA LEU A 29 -3.80 14.70 25.53
C LEU A 29 -2.40 14.63 24.89
N ALA A 30 -1.97 13.41 24.56
CA ALA A 30 -0.67 13.13 23.96
C ALA A 30 -0.81 12.05 22.89
N TYR A 31 0.08 12.10 21.91
CA TYR A 31 0.08 11.17 20.79
C TYR A 31 1.47 10.63 20.48
N GLU A 32 1.48 9.51 19.76
CA GLU A 32 2.66 8.97 19.11
C GLU A 32 2.47 9.06 17.60
N ALA A 33 3.50 9.55 16.91
CA ALA A 33 3.55 9.61 15.46
C ALA A 33 4.88 9.00 14.98
N SER A 34 4.80 8.09 14.02
CA SER A 34 5.96 7.49 13.36
C SER A 34 6.04 8.00 11.93
N TRP A 35 7.26 8.17 11.45
CA TRP A 35 7.54 8.76 10.14
C TRP A 35 8.51 7.90 9.36
N VAL A 36 8.33 7.84 8.05
CA VAL A 36 9.14 7.04 7.11
C VAL A 36 9.56 7.89 5.93
N GLU A 37 10.74 7.64 5.40
CA GLU A 37 11.23 8.38 4.22
C GLU A 37 10.52 7.95 2.93
N CYS A 38 10.17 6.66 2.82
CA CYS A 38 9.53 6.11 1.64
C CYS A 38 8.01 6.31 1.67
N VAL A 39 7.46 6.93 0.62
CA VAL A 39 6.01 7.13 0.46
C VAL A 39 5.22 5.82 0.40
N ASN A 40 5.87 4.72 0.02
CA ASN A 40 5.24 3.41 -0.11
C ASN A 40 4.85 2.81 1.25
N ASP A 41 5.52 3.24 2.32
CA ASP A 41 5.28 2.81 3.71
C ASP A 41 4.43 3.83 4.48
N ALA A 42 3.93 4.85 3.80
CA ALA A 42 3.13 5.91 4.41
C ALA A 42 1.70 5.45 4.74
N LEU A 43 1.12 6.06 5.76
CA LEU A 43 -0.29 5.98 6.06
C LEU A 43 -1.09 6.63 4.93
N ILE A 44 -1.82 5.80 4.18
CA ILE A 44 -2.63 6.23 3.04
C ILE A 44 -3.97 6.78 3.53
N ILE A 45 -4.32 7.97 3.07
CA ILE A 45 -5.62 8.61 3.25
C ILE A 45 -6.37 8.55 1.91
N PRO A 46 -7.48 7.79 1.81
CA PRO A 46 -8.36 7.83 0.64
C PRO A 46 -8.93 9.25 0.41
N GLU A 47 -9.05 9.68 -0.85
CA GLU A 47 -9.57 11.02 -1.17
C GLU A 47 -11.00 11.24 -0.64
N ASP A 48 -11.86 10.23 -0.74
CA ASP A 48 -13.25 10.32 -0.26
C ASP A 48 -13.32 10.50 1.27
N ARG A 49 -12.39 9.88 2.00
CA ARG A 49 -12.26 10.03 3.44
C ARG A 49 -11.74 11.40 3.82
N LEU A 50 -10.76 11.94 3.08
CA LEU A 50 -10.30 13.32 3.28
C LEU A 50 -11.45 14.32 3.13
N ILE A 51 -12.33 14.14 2.13
CA ILE A 51 -13.47 15.04 1.91
C ILE A 51 -14.46 14.96 3.07
N LYS A 52 -14.79 13.75 3.55
CA LYS A 52 -15.74 13.54 4.65
C LYS A 52 -15.22 14.06 5.99
N GLU A 53 -13.93 13.92 6.24
CA GLU A 53 -13.28 14.20 7.53
C GLU A 53 -12.26 15.36 7.42
N GLU A 54 -12.48 16.32 6.51
CA GLU A 54 -11.49 17.32 6.11
C GLU A 54 -10.88 18.09 7.30
N ASN A 55 -11.73 18.49 8.24
CA ASN A 55 -11.31 19.23 9.44
C ASN A 55 -10.36 18.43 10.33
N ILE A 56 -10.54 17.10 10.40
CA ILE A 56 -9.66 16.22 11.19
C ILE A 56 -8.27 16.19 10.56
N TYR A 57 -8.18 15.93 9.26
CA TYR A 57 -6.88 15.87 8.56
C TYR A 57 -6.18 17.22 8.49
N LYS A 58 -6.91 18.33 8.27
CA LYS A 58 -6.34 19.69 8.38
C LYS A 58 -5.89 20.01 9.79
N GLY A 59 -6.55 19.45 10.81
CA GLY A 59 -6.13 19.55 12.20
C GLY A 59 -4.83 18.79 12.44
N MET A 60 -4.76 17.53 11.99
CA MET A 60 -3.54 16.71 12.05
C MET A 60 -2.36 17.38 11.36
N ALA A 61 -2.54 17.88 10.13
CA ALA A 61 -1.49 18.60 9.40
C ALA A 61 -0.96 19.81 10.20
N ARG A 62 -1.84 20.54 10.90
CA ARG A 62 -1.42 21.65 11.77
C ARG A 62 -0.67 21.17 13.01
N ILE A 63 -1.17 20.14 13.70
CA ILE A 63 -0.57 19.60 14.93
C ILE A 63 0.82 19.03 14.67
N PHE A 64 1.02 18.38 13.52
CA PHE A 64 2.31 17.79 13.15
C PHE A 64 3.23 18.74 12.39
N GLU A 65 2.84 20.00 12.18
CA GLU A 65 3.57 20.91 11.27
C GLU A 65 3.83 20.30 9.88
N ALA A 66 2.86 19.54 9.40
CA ALA A 66 2.91 18.74 8.18
C ALA A 66 2.02 19.34 7.07
N GLU A 67 2.08 18.73 5.90
CA GLU A 67 1.27 19.05 4.74
C GLU A 67 0.55 17.81 4.19
N LEU A 68 -0.66 18.00 3.69
CA LEU A 68 -1.39 16.96 2.95
C LEU A 68 -0.92 16.98 1.50
N ILE A 69 -0.40 15.86 1.02
CA ILE A 69 0.13 15.73 -0.34
C ILE A 69 -0.68 14.70 -1.10
N ARG A 70 -1.11 15.06 -2.32
CA ARG A 70 -1.65 14.10 -3.28
C ARG A 70 -0.51 13.40 -4.00
N VAL A 71 -0.46 12.09 -3.87
CA VAL A 71 0.46 11.20 -4.56
C VAL A 71 -0.26 10.59 -5.76
N LYS A 72 0.38 10.64 -6.93
CA LYS A 72 -0.02 9.90 -8.13
C LYS A 72 1.10 8.90 -8.44
N ALA A 73 0.82 7.61 -8.28
CA ALA A 73 1.77 6.55 -8.53
C ALA A 73 1.38 5.78 -9.81
N GLU A 74 2.37 5.50 -10.65
CA GLU A 74 2.27 4.54 -11.75
C GLU A 74 3.12 3.32 -11.39
N PHE A 75 2.51 2.13 -11.46
CA PHE A 75 3.16 0.85 -11.21
C PHE A 75 3.26 0.11 -12.55
N LEU A 76 4.49 -0.27 -12.90
CA LEU A 76 4.77 -1.20 -13.98
C LEU A 76 4.85 -2.61 -13.37
N ILE A 77 4.06 -3.53 -13.92
CA ILE A 77 3.98 -4.91 -13.45
C ILE A 77 4.39 -5.82 -14.60
N GLU A 78 5.49 -6.52 -14.37
CA GLU A 78 6.17 -7.40 -15.31
C GLU A 78 6.62 -8.67 -14.59
N THR A 79 6.76 -9.75 -15.34
CA THR A 79 7.44 -10.97 -14.87
C THR A 79 8.95 -10.73 -14.79
N LEU A 80 9.69 -11.62 -14.12
CA LEU A 80 11.15 -11.49 -14.00
C LEU A 80 11.89 -11.55 -15.35
N ASP A 81 11.26 -12.14 -16.37
CA ASP A 81 11.72 -12.14 -17.75
C ASP A 81 11.17 -10.96 -18.57
N GLU A 82 10.75 -9.87 -17.90
CA GLU A 82 10.32 -8.60 -18.49
C GLU A 82 9.09 -8.70 -19.41
N LYS A 83 8.24 -9.71 -19.18
CA LYS A 83 6.99 -9.90 -19.94
C LYS A 83 5.80 -9.39 -19.15
N GLU A 84 4.73 -9.08 -19.88
CA GLU A 84 3.44 -8.82 -19.26
C GLU A 84 2.89 -10.10 -18.60
N PRO A 85 2.45 -10.07 -17.34
CA PRO A 85 1.86 -11.24 -16.69
C PRO A 85 0.57 -11.67 -17.40
N ASN A 86 0.33 -12.97 -17.51
CA ASN A 86 -0.95 -13.50 -18.01
C ASN A 86 -2.09 -13.11 -17.08
N GLU A 87 -3.30 -12.94 -17.63
CA GLU A 87 -4.50 -12.71 -16.82
C GLU A 87 -4.70 -13.86 -15.82
N PRO A 88 -5.09 -13.55 -14.57
CA PRO A 88 -5.42 -14.59 -13.60
C PRO A 88 -6.58 -15.43 -14.12
N LEU A 89 -6.48 -16.76 -13.98
CA LEU A 89 -7.55 -17.70 -14.34
C LEU A 89 -8.83 -17.31 -13.57
N GLN A 90 -9.90 -17.00 -14.29
CA GLN A 90 -11.15 -16.50 -13.70
C GLN A 90 -11.93 -17.59 -12.94
N ASN A 91 -11.61 -18.88 -13.17
CA ASN A 91 -12.22 -20.00 -12.46
C ASN A 91 -11.16 -20.92 -11.87
N VAL A 92 -11.34 -21.26 -10.59
CA VAL A 92 -10.56 -22.30 -9.90
C VAL A 92 -10.79 -23.69 -10.52
N ASP A 93 -11.84 -23.83 -11.32
CA ASP A 93 -12.18 -25.07 -12.05
C ASP A 93 -11.33 -25.25 -13.32
N ASP A 94 -10.72 -24.20 -13.87
CA ASP A 94 -9.75 -24.30 -14.98
C ASP A 94 -8.37 -24.78 -14.51
N ILE A 95 -8.12 -24.71 -13.20
CA ILE A 95 -7.03 -25.48 -12.58
C ILE A 95 -7.52 -26.92 -12.58
N ASN A 96 -7.17 -27.68 -13.62
CA ASN A 96 -7.31 -29.13 -13.56
C ASN A 96 -6.53 -29.60 -12.32
N LYS A 97 -7.26 -29.89 -11.23
CA LYS A 97 -6.70 -30.22 -9.92
C LYS A 97 -5.69 -31.34 -10.04
N GLU A 98 -5.90 -32.29 -10.95
CA GLU A 98 -4.91 -33.35 -11.21
C GLU A 98 -3.58 -32.80 -11.73
N LYS A 99 -3.59 -31.79 -12.60
CA LYS A 99 -2.37 -31.22 -13.18
C LYS A 99 -1.58 -30.41 -12.14
N PHE A 100 -2.28 -29.67 -11.27
CA PHE A 100 -1.66 -28.95 -10.16
C PHE A 100 -1.09 -29.91 -9.12
N LEU A 101 -1.86 -30.92 -8.69
CA LEU A 101 -1.39 -31.93 -7.75
C LEU A 101 -0.22 -32.74 -8.30
N ARG A 102 -0.23 -33.11 -9.60
CA ARG A 102 0.92 -33.75 -10.26
C ARG A 102 2.15 -32.86 -10.24
N SER A 103 2.03 -31.57 -10.59
CA SER A 103 3.18 -30.66 -10.58
C SER A 103 3.79 -30.46 -9.17
N LEU A 104 2.97 -30.47 -8.13
CA LEU A 104 3.44 -30.39 -6.74
C LEU A 104 4.13 -31.69 -6.30
N VAL A 105 3.58 -32.85 -6.67
CA VAL A 105 4.15 -34.16 -6.34
C VAL A 105 5.47 -34.39 -7.10
N GLU A 106 5.52 -34.05 -8.39
CA GLU A 106 6.75 -34.12 -9.20
C GLU A 106 7.82 -33.14 -8.69
N GLY A 107 7.43 -31.95 -8.24
CA GLY A 107 8.38 -30.98 -7.64
C GLY A 107 8.91 -31.39 -6.26
N ILE A 108 8.16 -32.21 -5.50
CA ILE A 108 8.56 -32.67 -4.14
C ILE A 108 9.31 -34.01 -4.19
N PHE A 109 8.99 -34.89 -5.13
CA PHE A 109 9.54 -36.25 -5.22
C PHE A 109 10.41 -36.51 -6.46
N GLY A 110 10.48 -35.57 -7.40
CA GLY A 110 11.26 -35.68 -8.64
C GLY A 110 12.67 -35.11 -8.57
N GLY A 111 13.18 -34.78 -7.38
CA GLY A 111 14.60 -34.51 -7.17
C GLY A 111 15.34 -35.83 -6.96
N GLU A 112 16.12 -36.25 -7.97
CA GLU A 112 17.19 -37.24 -7.81
C GLU A 112 18.28 -36.76 -6.84
#